data_AF-A0A661LM90-F1
#
_entry.id   AF-A0A661LM90-F1
#
_cell.length_a   1.000
_cell.length_b   1.000
_cell.length_c   1.000
_cell.angle_alpha   90.00
_cell.angle_beta   90.00
_cell.angle_gamma   90.00
#
_symmetry.space_group_name_H-M   'P 1'
#
loop_
_entity.id
_entity.type
_entity.pdbx_description
1 polymer ?
#
loop_
_entity_poly.entity_id
_entity_poly.type
_entity_poly.pdbx_seq_one_letter_code
_entity_poly.pdbx_strand_id
1 'polypeptide(L)'
;MNIWMVAIIVLLLNIPFGYWRANVEKFSRQWFLAVHIPVPFVIAVRIESGLGWAFYTFPVLLGSFFFGQATGGLLLQWWKAWAKAEVSSCIAVNLLREIRASRPKSL
;
A
#
# COMPACT_ATOMS: atom_id res chain seq x y z
N MET A 1 22.12 0.63 -5.58
CA MET A 1 21.31 0.27 -4.39
C MET A 1 21.12 -1.24 -4.36
N ASN A 2 21.09 -1.91 -3.20
CA ASN A 2 20.87 -3.37 -3.17
C ASN A 2 19.42 -3.70 -3.59
N ILE A 3 19.22 -4.78 -4.37
CA ILE A 3 17.88 -5.26 -4.78
C ILE A 3 16.91 -5.42 -3.61
N TRP A 4 17.38 -5.86 -2.45
CA TRP A 4 16.53 -6.03 -1.26
C TRP A 4 16.02 -4.69 -0.72
N MET A 5 16.82 -3.63 -0.80
CA MET A 5 16.37 -2.29 -0.40
C MET A 5 15.29 -1.79 -1.36
N VAL A 6 15.48 -2.00 -2.67
CA VAL A 6 14.49 -1.65 -3.68
C VAL A 6 13.18 -2.43 -3.45
N ALA A 7 13.28 -3.73 -3.18
CA ALA A 7 12.16 -4.59 -2.87
C ALA A 7 11.37 -4.11 -1.64
N ILE A 8 12.05 -3.72 -0.56
CA ILE A 8 11.42 -3.17 0.65
C ILE A 8 10.73 -1.84 0.33
N ILE A 9 11.37 -0.94 -0.42
CA ILE A 9 10.77 0.34 -0.84
C ILE A 9 9.50 0.09 -1.66
N VAL A 10 9.55 -0.81 -2.65
CA VAL A 10 8.41 -1.18 -3.49
C VAL A 10 7.27 -1.76 -2.65
N LEU A 11 7.59 -2.63 -1.70
CA LEU A 11 6.61 -3.23 -0.79
C LEU A 11 5.92 -2.15 0.05
N LEU A 12 6.69 -1.31 0.74
CA LEU A 12 6.17 -0.25 1.61
C LEU A 12 5.35 0.77 0.82
N LEU A 13 5.80 1.14 -0.37
CA LEU A 13 5.07 2.02 -1.28
C LEU A 13 3.72 1.41 -1.65
N ASN A 14 3.63 0.10 -1.87
CA ASN A 14 2.40 -0.56 -2.30
C ASN A 14 1.38 -0.84 -1.18
N ILE A 15 1.76 -0.81 0.11
CA ILE A 15 0.82 -0.99 1.23
C ILE A 15 -0.35 0.01 1.19
N PRO A 16 -0.14 1.34 1.14
CA PRO A 16 -1.25 2.30 1.12
C PRO A 16 -2.15 2.15 -0.11
N PHE A 17 -1.59 1.81 -1.26
CA PHE A 17 -2.37 1.57 -2.47
C PHE A 17 -3.15 0.25 -2.42
N GLY A 18 -2.58 -0.80 -1.82
CA GLY A 18 -3.27 -2.04 -1.53
C GLY A 18 -4.46 -1.85 -0.61
N TYR A 19 -4.29 -1.02 0.40
CA TYR A 19 -5.35 -0.61 1.32
C TYR A 19 -6.46 0.14 0.60
N TRP A 20 -6.11 1.16 -0.19
CA TRP A 20 -7.07 1.92 -0.97
C TRP A 20 -7.82 1.04 -1.98
N ARG A 21 -7.11 0.22 -2.75
CA ARG A 21 -7.67 -0.73 -3.72
C ARG A 21 -8.69 -1.67 -3.10
N ALA A 22 -8.44 -2.13 -1.88
CA ALA A 22 -9.36 -3.04 -1.18
C ALA A 22 -10.61 -2.33 -0.62
N ASN A 23 -10.61 -1.00 -0.50
CA ASN A 23 -11.74 -0.24 0.03
C ASN A 23 -12.70 0.30 -1.04
N VAL A 24 -12.32 0.21 -2.32
CA VAL A 24 -13.11 0.70 -3.45
C VAL A 24 -13.70 -0.46 -4.25
N GLU A 25 -14.77 -0.19 -5.00
CA GLU A 25 -15.40 -1.18 -5.87
C GLU A 25 -14.42 -1.65 -6.95
N LYS A 26 -14.33 -2.98 -7.15
CA LYS A 26 -13.46 -3.58 -8.17
C LYS A 26 -13.86 -3.06 -9.55
N PHE A 27 -12.87 -2.79 -10.41
CA PHE A 27 -13.06 -2.22 -11.75
C PHE A 27 -13.66 -0.81 -11.82
N SER A 28 -13.84 -0.12 -10.69
CA SER A 28 -14.10 1.32 -10.70
C SER A 28 -12.88 2.12 -11.17
N ARG A 29 -13.09 3.38 -11.56
CA ARG A 29 -11.98 4.30 -11.90
C ARG A 29 -10.99 4.43 -10.75
N GLN A 30 -11.46 4.47 -9.51
CA GLN A 30 -10.59 4.54 -8.33
C GLN A 30 -9.78 3.25 -8.15
N TRP A 31 -10.38 2.09 -8.38
CA TRP A 31 -9.67 0.81 -8.33
C TRP A 31 -8.56 0.76 -9.38
N PHE A 32 -8.85 1.22 -10.60
CA PHE A 32 -7.85 1.31 -11.66
C PHE A 32 -6.67 2.20 -11.25
N LEU A 33 -6.94 3.38 -10.70
CA LEU A 33 -5.90 4.29 -10.20
C LEU A 33 -5.08 3.68 -9.07
N ALA A 34 -5.73 3.00 -8.12
CA ALA A 34 -5.04 2.37 -6.99
C ALA A 34 -4.08 1.24 -7.43
N VAL A 35 -4.33 0.59 -8.57
CA VAL A 35 -3.44 -0.42 -9.14
C VAL A 35 -2.34 0.19 -10.00
N HIS A 36 -2.67 1.21 -10.80
CA HIS A 36 -1.75 1.73 -11.83
C HIS A 36 -0.86 2.87 -11.35
N ILE A 37 -1.31 3.73 -10.43
CA ILE A 37 -0.48 4.82 -9.88
C ILE A 37 0.83 4.30 -9.27
N PRO A 38 0.86 3.18 -8.52
CA PRO A 38 2.11 2.62 -7.98
C PRO A 38 3.12 2.21 -9.05
N VAL A 39 2.67 1.80 -10.24
CA VAL A 39 3.54 1.24 -11.29
C VAL A 39 4.57 2.25 -11.79
N PRO A 40 4.20 3.50 -12.17
CA PRO A 40 5.16 4.57 -12.48
C PRO A 40 6.18 4.82 -11.35
N PHE A 41 5.75 4.81 -10.07
CA PHE A 41 6.68 5.01 -8.96
C PHE A 41 7.68 3.86 -8.83
N VAL A 42 7.25 2.61 -9.01
CA VAL A 42 8.15 1.45 -9.01
C VAL A 42 9.13 1.51 -10.18
N ILE A 43 8.69 1.94 -11.36
CA ILE A 43 9.56 2.15 -12.52
C ILE A 43 10.60 3.24 -12.23
N ALA A 44 10.19 4.37 -11.65
CA ALA A 44 11.11 5.45 -11.26
C ALA A 44 12.16 4.96 -10.26
N VAL A 45 11.73 4.30 -9.17
CA VAL A 45 12.65 3.70 -8.18
C VAL A 45 13.61 2.71 -8.83
N ARG A 46 13.15 1.92 -9.80
CA ARG A 46 13.98 0.97 -10.55
C ARG A 46 15.04 1.67 -11.39
N ILE A 47 14.70 2.75 -12.09
CA ILE A 47 15.64 3.54 -12.90
C ILE A 47 16.69 4.19 -12.00
N GLU A 48 16.27 4.90 -10.95
CA GLU A 48 17.16 5.59 -10.00
C GLU A 48 18.10 4.62 -9.26
N SER A 49 17.63 3.40 -8.98
CA SER A 49 18.44 2.39 -8.29
C SER A 49 19.55 1.76 -9.15
N GLY A 50 19.54 1.98 -10.46
CA GLY A 50 20.52 1.45 -11.40
C GLY A 50 20.41 -0.06 -11.64
N LEU A 51 19.26 -0.69 -11.38
CA LEU A 51 19.07 -2.15 -11.52
C LEU A 51 19.19 -2.70 -12.97
N GLY A 52 19.37 -1.83 -13.97
CA GLY A 52 19.60 -2.20 -15.37
C GLY A 52 18.46 -3.03 -15.97
N TRP A 53 18.70 -3.76 -17.06
CA TRP A 53 17.75 -4.73 -17.64
C TRP A 53 17.95 -6.16 -17.12
N ALA A 54 18.42 -6.29 -15.89
CA ALA A 54 18.66 -7.57 -15.26
C ALA A 54 17.35 -8.33 -15.00
N PHE A 55 17.05 -9.34 -15.83
CA PHE A 55 15.76 -10.03 -15.78
C PHE A 55 15.43 -10.70 -14.44
N TYR A 56 16.46 -11.16 -13.72
CA TYR A 56 16.31 -11.76 -12.40
C TYR A 56 15.73 -10.79 -11.34
N THR A 57 15.81 -9.48 -11.59
CA THR A 57 15.28 -8.46 -10.66
C THR A 57 13.75 -8.35 -10.74
N PHE A 58 13.15 -8.67 -11.89
CA PHE A 58 11.71 -8.48 -12.09
C PHE A 58 10.85 -9.38 -11.20
N PRO A 59 11.12 -10.70 -11.04
CA PRO A 59 10.33 -11.54 -10.15
C PRO A 59 10.34 -11.03 -8.70
N VAL A 60 11.48 -10.51 -8.23
CA VAL A 60 11.60 -9.95 -6.88
C VAL A 60 10.75 -8.69 -6.74
N LEU A 61 10.87 -7.74 -7.68
CA LEU A 61 10.12 -6.48 -7.63
C LEU A 61 8.61 -6.67 -7.83
N LEU A 62 8.21 -7.57 -8.75
CA LEU A 62 6.83 -7.95 -8.96
C LEU A 62 6.26 -8.64 -7.72
N GLY A 63 7.02 -9.56 -7.12
CA GLY A 63 6.68 -10.19 -5.85
C GLY A 63 6.42 -9.13 -4.79
N SER A 64 7.38 -8.23 -4.54
CA SER A 64 7.24 -7.13 -3.58
C SER A 64 6.03 -6.23 -3.87
N PHE A 65 5.73 -5.94 -5.13
CA PHE A 65 4.57 -5.16 -5.54
C PHE A 65 3.26 -5.84 -5.11
N PHE A 66 3.09 -7.11 -5.48
CA PHE A 66 1.87 -7.87 -5.16
C PHE A 66 1.76 -8.12 -3.66
N PHE A 67 2.86 -8.42 -2.97
CA PHE A 67 2.89 -8.57 -1.51
C PHE A 67 2.50 -7.26 -0.82
N GLY A 68 2.99 -6.10 -1.28
CA GLY A 68 2.56 -4.79 -0.75
C GLY A 68 1.05 -4.54 -0.96
N GLN A 69 0.55 -4.82 -2.17
CA GLN A 69 -0.88 -4.69 -2.50
C GLN A 69 -1.78 -5.63 -1.69
N ALA A 70 -1.31 -6.84 -1.41
CA ALA A 70 -2.01 -7.84 -0.61
C ALA A 70 -2.01 -7.46 0.87
N THR A 71 -0.83 -7.13 1.43
CA THR A 71 -0.68 -6.70 2.83
C THR A 71 -1.50 -5.45 3.14
N GLY A 72 -1.55 -4.48 2.24
CA GLY A 72 -2.44 -3.33 2.36
C GLY A 72 -3.92 -3.72 2.42
N GLY A 73 -4.35 -4.67 1.59
CA GLY A 73 -5.73 -5.18 1.62
C GLY A 73 -6.06 -6.00 2.87
N LEU A 74 -5.10 -6.79 3.37
CA LEU A 74 -5.24 -7.51 4.64
C LEU A 74 -5.33 -6.54 5.82
N LEU A 75 -4.52 -5.47 5.81
CA LEU A 75 -4.57 -4.42 6.82
C LEU A 75 -5.94 -3.75 6.88
N LEU A 76 -6.58 -3.50 5.71
CA LEU A 76 -7.94 -2.97 5.67
C LEU A 76 -8.96 -3.93 6.29
N GLN A 77 -8.90 -5.22 5.94
CA GLN A 77 -9.84 -6.21 6.47
C GLN A 77 -9.67 -6.39 7.97
N TRP A 78 -8.42 -6.45 8.44
CA TRP A 78 -8.11 -6.45 9.86
C TRP A 78 -8.68 -5.21 10.53
N TRP A 79 -8.46 -4.01 9.96
CA TRP A 79 -9.02 -2.79 10.55
C TRP A 79 -10.54 -2.80 10.58
N LYS A 80 -11.22 -3.23 9.52
CA LYS A 80 -12.69 -3.37 9.48
C LYS A 80 -13.23 -4.31 10.57
N ALA A 81 -12.46 -5.31 10.99
CA ALA A 81 -12.86 -6.23 12.05
C ALA A 81 -12.70 -5.64 13.47
N TRP A 82 -11.76 -4.71 13.67
CA TRP A 82 -11.36 -4.24 15.01
C TRP A 82 -11.51 -2.72 15.23
N ALA A 83 -11.87 -1.94 14.20
CA ALA A 83 -11.99 -0.48 14.29
C ALA A 83 -13.10 -0.07 15.26
N LYS A 84 -12.81 0.94 16.10
CA LYS A 84 -13.87 1.61 16.88
C LYS A 84 -14.55 2.73 16.08
N ALA A 85 -13.92 3.18 14.99
CA ALA A 85 -14.40 4.28 14.14
C ALA A 85 -14.63 3.82 12.69
N GLU A 86 -15.40 4.61 11.94
CA GLU A 86 -15.66 4.31 10.51
C GLU A 86 -14.37 4.30 9.67
N VAL A 87 -14.22 3.22 8.91
CA VAL A 87 -13.06 2.94 8.07
C VAL A 87 -13.15 3.70 6.73
N SER A 88 -12.20 4.61 6.50
CA SER A 88 -11.97 5.36 5.26
C SER A 88 -11.02 4.62 4.30
N SER A 89 -10.88 5.14 3.07
CA SER A 89 -9.94 4.63 2.06
C SER A 89 -8.47 4.99 2.33
N CYS A 90 -8.20 5.90 3.28
CA CYS A 90 -6.85 6.36 3.62
C CYS A 90 -6.41 5.84 4.99
N ILE A 91 -5.27 5.14 5.03
CA ILE A 91 -4.66 4.60 6.26
C ILE A 91 -4.46 5.70 7.31
N ALA A 92 -3.91 6.85 6.92
CA ALA A 92 -3.62 7.94 7.85
C ALA A 92 -4.90 8.52 8.49
N VAL A 93 -5.97 8.65 7.71
CA VAL A 93 -7.27 9.12 8.22
C VAL A 93 -7.83 8.13 9.24
N ASN A 94 -7.71 6.82 8.97
CA ASN A 94 -8.19 5.80 9.90
C ASN A 94 -7.38 5.79 11.19
N LEU A 95 -6.06 5.97 11.09
CA LEU A 95 -5.20 6.07 12.27
C LEU A 95 -5.61 7.26 13.15
N LEU A 96 -5.84 8.43 12.54
CA LEU A 96 -6.27 9.62 13.26
C LEU A 96 -7.67 9.46 13.88
N ARG A 97 -8.61 8.83 13.17
CA ARG A 97 -9.96 8.53 13.67
C ARG A 97 -9.91 7.57 14.86
N GLU A 98 -9.12 6.51 14.76
CA GLU A 98 -8.96 5.51 15.83
C GLU A 98 -8.30 6.11 17.08
N ILE A 99 -7.25 6.93 16.90
CA ILE A 99 -6.61 7.66 18.01
C ILE A 99 -7.62 8.61 18.67
N ARG A 100 -8.42 9.34 17.90
CA ARG A 100 -9.44 10.25 18.44
C ARG A 100 -10.55 9.49 19.18
N ALA A 101 -10.99 8.35 18.66
CA ALA A 101 -11.98 7.48 19.29
C ALA A 101 -11.46 6.82 20.57
N SER A 102 -10.16 6.56 20.64
CA SER A 102 -9.52 5.95 21.81
C SER A 102 -9.06 6.96 22.88
N ARG A 103 -9.08 8.28 22.60
CA ARG A 103 -8.81 9.28 23.63
C ARG A 103 -9.95 9.26 24.67
N PRO A 104 -9.64 9.19 25.97
CA PRO A 104 -10.65 9.39 27.00
C PRO A 104 -11.22 10.80 26.84
N LYS A 105 -12.55 10.93 26.88
CA LYS A 105 -13.19 12.25 27.00
C LYS A 105 -12.67 12.86 28.29
N SER A 106 -11.82 13.89 28.20
CA SER A 106 -11.43 14.68 29.36
C SER A 106 -12.71 15.31 29.93
N LEU A 107 -12.99 14.99 31.20
CA LEU A 107 -13.99 15.66 32.03
C LEU A 107 -13.70 17.17 32.11
#